data_AF-A0A7Z8JZH6-F1
#
_entry.id   AF-A0A7Z8JZH6-F1
#
_cell.length_a   1.000
_cell.length_b   1.000
_cell.length_c   1.000
_cell.angle_alpha   90.00
_cell.angle_beta   90.00
_cell.angle_gamma   90.00
#
_symmetry.space_group_name_H-M   'P 1'
#
loop_
_entity.id
_entity.type
_entity.pdbx_description
1 polymer ?
#
loop_
_entity_poly.entity_id
_entity_poly.type
_entity_poly.pdbx_seq_one_letter_code
_entity_poly.pdbx_strand_id
1 'polypeptide(L)'
;MAAVTSARRSVAVAPRSPGLVEALWVARAPHAAPPRVALPDGRPSAVVRLGAPVRWVDPLTREAETVGSVLRGPRVVPGVVLPAGDAESWEVGARLAPWALSALHPTGFLVDEHRPLGEALGMDEPALAAGMRAAWDAAAGPG
;
A
#
# COMPACT_ATOMS: atom_id res chain seq x y z
N MET A 1 -14.51 -28.41 -5.09
CA MET A 1 -13.87 -27.37 -5.92
C MET A 1 -14.09 -26.03 -5.22
N ALA A 2 -13.16 -25.64 -4.33
CA ALA A 2 -13.30 -24.41 -3.57
C ALA A 2 -13.10 -23.22 -4.51
N ALA A 3 -14.04 -22.28 -4.53
CA ALA A 3 -13.88 -21.03 -5.24
C ALA A 3 -12.65 -20.33 -4.64
N VAL A 4 -11.52 -20.34 -5.37
CA VAL A 4 -10.36 -19.55 -5.02
C VAL A 4 -10.81 -18.10 -5.13
N THR A 5 -11.10 -17.48 -3.99
CA THR A 5 -11.57 -16.10 -3.94
C THR A 5 -10.40 -15.22 -4.40
N SER A 6 -10.33 -14.90 -5.68
CA SER A 6 -9.29 -14.04 -6.28
C SER A 6 -9.39 -12.57 -5.82
N ALA A 7 -10.39 -12.25 -5.00
CA ALA A 7 -10.62 -10.91 -4.51
C ALA A 7 -9.70 -10.58 -3.33
N ARG A 8 -9.03 -9.43 -3.43
CA ARG A 8 -8.32 -8.78 -2.33
C ARG A 8 -9.27 -8.62 -1.13
N ARG A 9 -8.82 -9.01 0.06
CA ARG A 9 -9.52 -8.74 1.32
C ARG A 9 -8.87 -7.54 2.01
N SER A 10 -9.68 -6.64 2.56
CA SER A 10 -9.17 -5.50 3.33
C SER A 10 -9.96 -5.34 4.62
N VAL A 11 -9.25 -5.02 5.69
CA VAL A 11 -9.79 -4.70 7.01
C VAL A 11 -9.44 -3.26 7.33
N ALA A 12 -10.46 -2.48 7.70
CA ALA A 12 -10.26 -1.13 8.23
C ALA A 12 -9.81 -1.23 9.69
N VAL A 13 -8.82 -0.42 10.05
CA VAL A 13 -8.27 -0.34 11.40
C VAL A 13 -8.52 1.07 11.92
N ALA A 14 -9.02 1.19 13.15
CA ALA A 14 -9.21 2.49 13.77
C ALA A 14 -7.84 3.17 14.00
N PRO A 15 -7.62 4.38 13.46
CA PRO A 15 -6.37 5.09 13.67
C PRO A 15 -6.25 5.57 15.12
N ARG A 16 -5.05 5.43 15.71
CA ARG A 16 -4.76 5.97 17.06
C ARG A 16 -4.56 7.48 17.06
N SER A 17 -4.30 8.07 15.90
CA SER A 17 -4.04 9.50 15.70
C SER A 17 -4.95 10.06 14.60
N PRO A 18 -6.27 10.20 14.84
CA PRO A 18 -7.26 10.54 13.81
C PRO A 18 -7.07 11.91 13.16
N GLY A 19 -6.31 12.83 13.81
CA GLY A 19 -5.95 14.12 13.22
C GLY A 19 -4.78 14.06 12.23
N LEU A 20 -4.06 12.92 12.15
CA LEU A 20 -2.95 12.72 11.21
C LEU A 20 -3.26 11.61 10.20
N VAL A 21 -3.95 10.56 10.65
CA VAL A 21 -4.33 9.41 9.84
C VAL A 21 -5.85 9.39 9.73
N GLU A 22 -6.36 9.68 8.54
CA GLU A 22 -7.80 9.70 8.25
C GLU A 22 -8.35 8.27 8.13
N ALA A 23 -7.54 7.34 7.62
CA ALA A 23 -7.91 5.92 7.51
C ALA A 23 -6.67 5.04 7.56
N LEU A 24 -6.79 3.88 8.22
CA LEU A 24 -5.76 2.85 8.24
C LEU A 24 -6.40 1.54 7.76
N TRP A 25 -5.67 0.78 6.95
CA TRP A 25 -6.13 -0.51 6.47
C TRP A 25 -5.00 -1.53 6.42
N VAL A 26 -5.38 -2.79 6.56
CA VAL A 26 -4.56 -3.94 6.21
C VAL A 26 -5.27 -4.65 5.07
N ALA A 27 -4.54 -5.03 4.03
CA ALA A 27 -5.09 -5.79 2.93
C ALA A 27 -4.20 -6.96 2.54
N ARG A 28 -4.86 -8.02 2.10
CA ARG A 28 -4.26 -9.22 1.56
C ARG A 28 -4.75 -9.39 0.13
N ALA A 29 -3.84 -9.46 -0.81
CA ALA A 29 -4.14 -9.75 -2.21
C ALA A 29 -3.61 -11.15 -2.55
N PRO A 30 -4.49 -12.09 -2.97
CA PRO A 30 -4.05 -13.41 -3.39
C PRO A 30 -3.27 -13.34 -4.71
N HIS A 31 -2.64 -14.46 -5.07
CA HIS A 31 -2.05 -14.71 -6.38
C HIS A 31 -3.02 -14.26 -7.50
N ALA A 32 -2.52 -13.52 -8.49
CA ALA A 32 -3.30 -13.00 -9.62
C ALA A 32 -4.51 -12.11 -9.24
N ALA A 33 -4.43 -11.36 -8.15
CA ALA A 33 -5.46 -10.37 -7.81
C ALA A 33 -5.73 -9.39 -8.98
N PRO A 34 -6.99 -8.98 -9.20
CA PRO A 34 -7.33 -8.12 -10.33
C PRO A 34 -6.64 -6.74 -10.24
N PRO A 35 -6.44 -6.07 -11.40
CA PRO A 35 -5.98 -4.68 -11.45
C PRO A 35 -6.80 -3.75 -10.56
N ARG A 36 -6.15 -2.73 -10.00
CA ARG A 36 -6.80 -1.70 -9.19
C ARG A 36 -6.59 -0.33 -9.78
N VAL A 37 -7.53 0.59 -9.52
CA VAL A 37 -7.38 1.99 -9.89
C VAL A 37 -7.12 2.82 -8.64
N ALA A 38 -6.00 3.53 -8.63
CA ALA A 38 -5.71 4.57 -7.66
C ALA A 38 -6.34 5.88 -8.16
N LEU A 39 -7.43 6.30 -7.52
CA LEU A 39 -8.12 7.54 -7.88
C LEU A 39 -7.40 8.78 -7.31
N PRO A 40 -7.48 9.93 -8.00
CA PRO A 40 -6.98 11.20 -7.49
C PRO A 40 -7.93 11.73 -6.41
N ASP A 41 -7.68 11.36 -5.16
CA ASP A 41 -8.47 11.79 -3.99
C ASP A 41 -7.86 12.99 -3.26
N GLY A 42 -6.77 13.56 -3.80
CA GLY A 42 -6.06 14.69 -3.20
C GLY A 42 -5.46 14.38 -1.82
N ARG A 43 -5.36 13.10 -1.44
CA ARG A 43 -4.85 12.68 -0.13
C ARG A 43 -3.51 11.93 -0.26
N PRO A 44 -2.50 12.31 0.54
CA PRO A 44 -1.28 11.52 0.63
C PRO A 44 -1.55 10.19 1.31
N SER A 45 -0.71 9.20 1.02
CA SER A 45 -0.82 7.88 1.63
C SER A 45 0.55 7.24 1.82
N ALA A 46 0.76 6.61 2.97
CA ALA A 46 1.88 5.70 3.19
C ALA A 46 1.38 4.27 3.00
N VAL A 47 2.07 3.48 2.18
CA VAL A 47 1.73 2.07 1.94
C VAL A 47 2.98 1.23 2.08
N VAL A 48 3.01 0.39 3.12
CA VAL A 48 3.99 -0.68 3.27
C VAL A 48 3.50 -1.88 2.48
N ARG A 49 4.36 -2.44 1.62
CA ARG A 49 4.07 -3.65 0.85
C ARG A 49 4.99 -4.77 1.30
N LEU A 50 4.42 -5.92 1.62
CA LEU A 50 5.15 -7.07 2.11
C LEU A 50 4.90 -8.24 1.16
N GLY A 51 5.99 -8.84 0.67
CA GLY A 51 5.95 -9.83 -0.42
C GLY A 51 6.37 -9.20 -1.75
N ALA A 52 5.56 -9.38 -2.79
CA ALA A 52 5.85 -8.84 -4.12
C ALA A 52 5.57 -7.33 -4.23
N PRO A 53 6.39 -6.59 -5.01
CA PRO A 53 6.06 -5.20 -5.36
C PRO A 53 4.80 -5.15 -6.25
N VAL A 54 4.37 -3.95 -6.59
CA VAL A 54 3.33 -3.72 -7.59
C VAL A 54 3.91 -3.00 -8.79
N ARG A 55 3.24 -3.11 -9.94
CA ARG A 55 3.51 -2.27 -11.09
C ARG A 55 2.48 -1.16 -11.13
N TRP A 56 2.93 0.09 -11.09
CA TRP A 56 2.08 1.24 -11.35
C TRP A 56 2.18 1.60 -12.81
N VAL A 57 1.03 1.70 -13.46
CA VAL A 57 0.92 2.01 -14.88
C VAL A 57 0.20 3.35 -15.01
N ASP A 58 0.85 4.29 -15.70
CA ASP A 58 0.20 5.51 -16.15
C ASP A 58 -0.79 5.14 -17.27
N PRO A 59 -2.09 5.42 -17.11
CA PRO A 59 -3.09 5.01 -18.10
C PRO A 59 -3.00 5.79 -19.42
N LEU A 60 -2.36 6.96 -19.43
CA LEU A 60 -2.19 7.82 -20.60
C LEU A 60 -0.94 7.45 -21.39
N THR A 61 0.21 7.35 -20.72
CA THR A 61 1.50 7.05 -21.38
C THR A 61 1.77 5.56 -21.52
N ARG A 62 1.08 4.72 -20.73
CA ARG A 62 1.32 3.27 -20.57
C ARG A 62 2.68 2.92 -19.98
N GLU A 63 3.43 3.92 -19.50
CA GLU A 63 4.68 3.67 -18.78
C GLU A 63 4.39 2.94 -17.47
N ALA A 64 5.27 2.01 -17.13
CA ALA A 64 5.13 1.16 -15.97
C ALA A 64 6.35 1.27 -15.06
N GLU A 65 6.10 1.48 -13.77
CA GLU A 65 7.11 1.52 -12.74
C GLU A 65 6.87 0.42 -11.71
N THR A 66 7.92 -0.27 -11.28
CA THR A 66 7.85 -1.24 -10.18
C THR A 66 8.00 -0.51 -8.85
N VAL A 67 7.00 -0.65 -7.99
CA VAL A 67 6.84 0.12 -6.76
C VAL A 67 6.72 -0.83 -5.56
N GLY A 68 7.65 -0.72 -4.62
CA GLY A 68 7.63 -1.43 -3.33
C GLY A 68 6.80 -0.70 -2.28
N SER A 69 7.29 -0.63 -1.03
CA SER A 69 6.71 0.23 -0.01
C SER A 69 6.95 1.71 -0.35
N VAL A 70 5.92 2.56 -0.22
CA VAL A 70 6.01 3.97 -0.64
C VAL A 70 5.27 4.96 0.25
N LEU A 71 5.83 6.16 0.35
CA LEU A 71 5.11 7.38 0.68
C LEU A 71 4.66 8.03 -0.64
N ARG A 72 3.35 8.16 -0.83
CA ARG A 72 2.72 8.80 -1.99
C ARG A 72 2.18 10.16 -1.59
N GLY A 73 2.47 11.19 -2.36
CA GLY A 73 1.80 12.47 -2.18
C GLY A 73 0.38 12.48 -2.79
N PRO A 74 -0.29 13.64 -2.73
CA PRO A 74 -1.55 13.86 -3.42
C PRO A 74 -1.41 13.61 -4.92
N ARG A 75 -2.40 12.96 -5.53
CA ARG A 75 -2.45 12.74 -6.99
C ARG A 75 -3.56 13.55 -7.64
N VAL A 76 -3.29 14.04 -8.85
CA VAL A 76 -4.25 14.70 -9.74
C VAL A 76 -4.66 13.80 -10.91
N VAL A 77 -3.84 12.77 -11.22
CA VAL A 77 -4.12 11.78 -12.27
C VAL A 77 -4.41 10.39 -11.70
N PRO A 78 -5.31 9.60 -12.32
CA PRO A 78 -5.53 8.21 -11.94
C PRO A 78 -4.32 7.35 -12.30
N GLY A 79 -4.09 6.28 -11.53
CA GLY A 79 -3.07 5.26 -11.84
C GLY A 79 -3.66 3.86 -11.80
N VAL A 80 -3.12 2.95 -12.62
CA VAL A 80 -3.49 1.53 -12.57
C VAL A 80 -2.43 0.76 -11.79
N VAL A 81 -2.84 0.02 -10.78
CA VAL A 81 -1.96 -0.80 -9.94
C VAL A 81 -2.17 -2.26 -10.30
N LEU A 82 -1.12 -2.88 -10.83
CA LEU A 82 -1.07 -4.29 -11.19
C LEU A 82 -0.20 -5.04 -10.17
N PRO A 83 -0.52 -6.31 -9.83
CA PRO A 83 0.42 -7.16 -9.12
C PRO A 83 1.68 -7.37 -9.96
N ALA A 84 2.87 -7.33 -9.33
CA ALA A 84 4.12 -7.68 -10.00
C ALA A 84 4.48 -9.13 -9.69
N GLY A 85 4.04 -10.05 -10.57
CA GLY A 85 4.27 -11.48 -10.42
C GLY A 85 3.13 -12.20 -9.71
N ASP A 86 3.37 -13.47 -9.41
CA ASP A 86 2.33 -14.39 -8.98
C ASP A 86 2.22 -14.52 -7.46
N ALA A 87 3.16 -13.98 -6.69
CA ALA A 87 3.17 -14.15 -5.24
C ALA A 87 2.02 -13.39 -4.55
N GLU A 88 1.53 -13.97 -3.46
CA GLU A 88 0.68 -13.26 -2.50
C GLU A 88 1.36 -11.99 -1.98
N SER A 89 0.56 -10.93 -1.82
CA SER A 89 1.04 -9.66 -1.27
C SER A 89 0.16 -9.14 -0.14
N TRP A 90 0.82 -8.48 0.79
CA TRP A 90 0.18 -7.80 1.92
C TRP A 90 0.46 -6.31 1.81
N GLU A 91 -0.54 -5.51 2.17
CA GLU A 91 -0.41 -4.06 2.22
C GLU A 91 -0.90 -3.56 3.57
N VAL A 92 -0.07 -2.77 4.24
CA VAL A 92 -0.53 -1.89 5.32
C VAL A 92 -0.51 -0.48 4.78
N GLY A 93 -1.67 0.15 4.72
CA GLY A 93 -1.77 1.49 4.18
C GLY A 93 -2.47 2.45 5.10
N ALA A 94 -1.99 3.69 5.11
CA ALA A 94 -2.54 4.79 5.85
C ALA A 94 -2.85 5.93 4.89
N ARG A 95 -4.10 6.43 4.90
CA ARG A 95 -4.47 7.70 4.29
C ARG A 95 -4.16 8.79 5.30
N LEU A 96 -3.35 9.73 4.88
CA LEU A 96 -2.87 10.82 5.72
C LEU A 96 -3.75 12.05 5.51
N ALA A 97 -3.97 12.81 6.59
CA ALA A 97 -4.52 14.15 6.47
C ALA A 97 -3.59 15.02 5.59
N PRO A 98 -4.10 16.03 4.87
CA PRO A 98 -3.28 16.85 3.97
C PRO A 98 -2.03 17.44 4.64
N TRP A 99 -2.15 17.87 5.90
CA TRP A 99 -1.04 18.41 6.69
C TRP A 99 -0.15 17.34 7.34
N ALA A 100 -0.60 16.09 7.46
CA ALA A 100 0.22 15.05 8.09
C ALA A 100 1.45 14.70 7.26
N LEU A 101 1.42 14.94 5.94
CA LEU A 101 2.58 14.79 5.09
C LEU A 101 3.71 15.77 5.46
N SER A 102 3.39 17.00 5.87
CA SER A 102 4.45 17.96 6.23
C SER A 102 5.18 17.57 7.51
N ALA A 103 4.49 16.89 8.43
CA ALA A 103 5.09 16.34 9.64
C ALA A 103 6.09 15.20 9.37
N LEU A 104 6.03 14.58 8.19
CA LEU A 104 7.01 13.58 7.75
C LEU A 104 8.25 14.21 7.11
N HIS A 105 8.29 15.55 6.97
CA HIS A 105 9.38 16.31 6.38
C HIS A 105 9.99 15.65 5.12
N PRO A 106 9.17 15.30 4.11
CA PRO A 106 9.70 14.71 2.89
C PRO A 106 10.65 15.69 2.18
N THR A 107 11.72 15.18 1.60
CA THR A 107 12.61 15.98 0.76
C THR A 107 11.88 16.35 -0.54
N GLY A 108 11.51 17.61 -0.70
CA GLY A 108 10.84 18.15 -1.89
C GLY A 108 9.31 18.06 -1.89
N PHE A 109 8.70 18.42 -3.03
CA PHE A 109 7.25 18.32 -3.22
C PHE A 109 6.88 16.94 -3.74
N LEU A 110 5.84 16.32 -3.17
CA LEU A 110 5.41 14.96 -3.56
C LEU A 110 4.13 14.92 -4.40
N VAL A 111 3.71 16.04 -4.99
CA VAL A 111 2.48 16.07 -5.81
C VAL A 111 2.72 15.25 -7.08
N ASP A 112 1.83 14.29 -7.34
CA ASP A 112 1.96 13.27 -8.40
C ASP A 112 3.21 12.38 -8.31
N GLU A 113 3.99 12.52 -7.24
CA GLU A 113 5.20 11.75 -6.98
C GLU A 113 5.02 10.76 -5.82
N HIS A 114 5.95 9.82 -5.74
CA HIS A 114 6.12 8.93 -4.59
C HIS A 114 7.60 8.76 -4.27
N ARG A 115 7.87 8.35 -3.04
CA ARG A 115 9.21 7.99 -2.57
C ARG A 115 9.18 6.61 -1.91
N PRO A 116 10.25 5.82 -2.02
CA PRO A 116 10.40 4.60 -1.24
C PRO A 116 10.22 4.89 0.26
N LEU A 117 9.40 4.08 0.93
CA LEU A 117 9.13 4.26 2.37
C LEU A 117 10.32 3.85 3.23
N GLY A 118 11.07 2.82 2.80
CA GLY A 118 12.23 2.29 3.53
C GLY A 118 13.29 3.34 3.86
N GLU A 119 13.60 4.24 2.91
CA GLU A 119 14.56 5.33 3.14
C GLU A 119 13.98 6.46 4.01
N ALA A 120 12.67 6.73 3.93
CA ALA A 120 12.02 7.84 4.62
C ALA A 120 11.68 7.54 6.10
N LEU A 121 11.42 6.28 6.45
CA LEU A 121 10.98 5.89 7.80
C LEU A 121 12.01 5.07 8.58
N GLY A 122 13.15 4.71 7.99
CA GLY A 122 14.16 3.85 8.65
C GLY A 122 13.59 2.49 9.06
N MET A 123 12.69 1.94 8.25
CA MET A 123 11.91 0.74 8.59
C MET A 123 12.57 -0.54 8.06
N ASP A 124 12.65 -1.57 8.90
CA ASP A 124 13.01 -2.94 8.49
C ASP A 124 11.78 -3.65 7.90
N GLU A 125 11.59 -3.47 6.59
CA GLU A 125 10.45 -4.06 5.86
C GLU A 125 10.42 -5.60 5.92
N PRO A 126 11.55 -6.34 5.80
CA PRO A 126 11.59 -7.79 6.02
C PRO A 126 11.10 -8.25 7.39
N ALA A 127 11.53 -7.59 8.47
CA ALA A 127 11.09 -7.94 9.82
C ALA A 127 9.59 -7.71 10.01
N LEU A 128 9.06 -6.60 9.48
CA LEU A 128 7.63 -6.31 9.49
C LEU A 128 6.84 -7.35 8.69
N ALA A 129 7.39 -7.79 7.54
CA ALA A 129 6.79 -8.84 6.70
C ALA A 129 6.66 -10.18 7.44
N ALA A 130 7.68 -10.56 8.21
CA ALA A 130 7.67 -11.78 9.00
C ALA A 130 6.65 -11.70 10.15
N GLY A 131 6.64 -10.59 10.89
CA GLY A 131 5.71 -10.38 12.01
C GLY A 131 4.24 -10.41 11.58
N MET A 132 3.91 -9.80 10.44
CA MET A 132 2.54 -9.80 9.91
C MET A 132 2.06 -11.17 9.46
N ARG A 133 2.93 -11.96 8.82
CA ARG A 133 2.61 -13.34 8.44
C ARG A 133 2.33 -14.20 9.68
N ALA A 134 3.21 -14.13 10.68
CA ALA A 134 3.04 -14.87 11.93
C ALA A 134 1.74 -14.50 12.67
N ALA A 135 1.40 -13.21 12.75
CA ALA A 135 0.16 -12.76 13.37
C ALA A 135 -1.10 -13.24 12.62
N TRP A 136 -1.05 -13.27 11.28
CA TRP A 136 -2.15 -13.80 10.49
C TRP A 136 -2.34 -15.30 10.70
N ASP A 137 -1.26 -16.07 10.65
CA ASP A 137 -1.32 -17.52 10.84
C ASP A 137 -1.84 -17.88 12.24
N ALA A 138 -1.43 -17.13 13.27
CA ALA A 138 -1.96 -17.28 14.62
C ALA A 138 -3.47 -16.96 14.72
N ALA A 139 -3.94 -15.94 13.99
CA ALA A 139 -5.35 -15.55 13.98
C ALA A 139 -6.23 -16.49 13.15
N ALA A 140 -5.67 -17.18 12.15
CA ALA A 140 -6.38 -18.17 11.36
C ALA A 140 -6.67 -19.47 12.14
N GLY A 141 -5.99 -19.71 13.26
CA GLY A 141 -6.09 -20.94 14.06
C GLY A 141 -5.42 -22.14 13.38
N PRO A 142 -5.22 -23.27 14.09
CA PRO A 142 -4.87 -24.53 13.44
C PRO A 142 -6.06 -24.96 12.58
N GLY A 143 -5.87 -24.92 11.26
CA GLY A 143 -6.84 -25.46 10.28
C GLY A 143 -6.95 -26.97 10.36
#